data_AF-A0A821D3C8-F1
#
_entry.id   AF-A0A821D3C8-F1
#
_cell.length_a   1.000
_cell.length_b   1.000
_cell.length_c   1.000
_cell.angle_alpha   90.00
_cell.angle_beta   90.00
_cell.angle_gamma   90.00
#
_symmetry.space_group_name_H-M   'P 1'
#
loop_
_entity.id
_entity.type
_entity.pdbx_description
1 polymer ?
#
loop_
_entity_poly.entity_id
_entity_poly.type
_entity_poly.pdbx_seq_one_letter_code
_entity_poly.pdbx_strand_id
1 'polypeptide(L)'
;MLYQNFPKPRPIPFAYLTVDQHPIPSIDELLSRLNNGEKFTKFDLSHAYLQIELDEQSKSLVVINTPLGLFRYNRMPFDISNAPAIFQKIINQVIVGISNSIAYLGDILITGKNEEEHLQTLEMVLKRGSTEPLSNFDRSRPPVKF
;
A
#
# COMPACT_ATOMS: atom_id res chain seq x y z
N MET A 1 10.77 39.60 -30.02
CA MET A 1 10.48 38.26 -29.48
C MET A 1 11.74 37.74 -28.81
N LEU A 2 11.80 37.80 -27.47
CA LEU A 2 12.94 37.32 -26.69
C LEU A 2 12.75 35.83 -26.42
N TYR A 3 13.53 34.99 -27.11
CA TYR A 3 13.69 33.60 -26.71
C TYR A 3 14.46 33.58 -25.39
N GLN A 4 13.75 33.33 -24.28
CA GLN A 4 14.39 32.97 -23.02
C GLN A 4 15.11 31.63 -23.24
N ASN A 5 16.43 31.64 -23.13
CA ASN A 5 17.27 30.45 -23.10
C ASN A 5 16.92 29.63 -21.86
N PHE A 6 15.90 28.77 -21.96
CA PHE A 6 15.70 27.73 -20.97
C PHE A 6 16.93 26.82 -20.96
N PRO A 7 17.53 26.52 -19.80
CA PRO A 7 18.62 25.58 -19.74
C PRO A 7 18.15 24.26 -20.36
N LYS A 8 18.97 23.69 -21.27
CA LYS A 8 18.69 22.37 -21.84
C LYS A 8 18.43 21.41 -20.68
N PRO A 9 17.36 20.60 -20.72
CA PRO A 9 17.12 19.63 -19.67
C PRO A 9 18.36 18.75 -19.56
N ARG A 10 18.93 18.67 -18.34
CA ARG A 10 19.99 17.70 -18.07
C ARG A 10 19.41 16.33 -18.43
N PRO A 11 20.15 15.47 -19.15
CA PRO A 11 19.69 14.10 -19.38
C PRO A 11 19.37 13.51 -18.02
N ILE A 12 18.10 13.17 -17.81
CA ILE A 12 17.69 12.44 -16.62
C ILE A 12 18.49 11.14 -16.73
N PRO A 13 19.38 10.82 -15.77
CA PRO A 13 20.00 9.50 -15.74
C PRO A 13 18.84 8.52 -15.84
N PHE A 14 18.91 7.52 -16.73
CA PHE A 14 17.88 6.48 -16.78
C PHE A 14 17.81 5.85 -15.38
N ALA A 15 16.91 6.38 -14.55
CA ALA A 15 16.73 5.98 -13.17
C ALA A 15 15.81 4.78 -13.27
N TYR A 16 16.42 3.61 -13.39
CA TYR A 16 15.68 2.37 -13.32
C TYR A 16 15.17 2.23 -11.89
N LEU A 17 13.85 2.21 -11.74
CA LEU A 17 13.20 1.88 -10.49
C LEU A 17 13.50 0.40 -10.19
N THR A 18 14.17 0.14 -9.07
CA THR A 18 14.39 -1.25 -8.63
C THR A 18 13.12 -1.73 -7.97
N VAL A 19 12.47 -2.75 -8.56
CA VAL A 19 11.17 -3.20 -8.09
C VAL A 19 11.29 -4.09 -6.87
N ASP A 20 10.71 -3.64 -5.75
CA ASP A 20 10.62 -4.45 -4.53
C ASP A 20 9.81 -5.73 -4.81
N GLN A 21 10.36 -6.86 -4.37
CA GLN A 21 9.77 -8.18 -4.54
C GLN A 21 9.25 -8.64 -3.19
N HIS A 22 8.00 -8.28 -2.87
CA HIS A 22 7.29 -8.83 -1.72
C HIS A 22 6.23 -9.83 -2.22
N PRO A 23 6.18 -11.05 -1.67
CA PRO A 23 5.24 -12.07 -2.14
C PRO A 23 3.80 -11.63 -1.90
N ILE A 24 3.01 -11.64 -2.97
CA ILE A 24 1.56 -11.51 -2.90
C ILE A 24 1.01 -12.94 -2.74
N PRO A 25 0.08 -13.18 -1.80
CA PRO A 25 -0.47 -14.51 -1.60
C PRO A 25 -1.05 -15.09 -2.89
N SER A 26 -0.79 -16.36 -3.13
CA SER A 26 -1.44 -17.09 -4.22
C SER A 26 -2.92 -17.31 -3.93
N ILE A 27 -3.70 -17.61 -4.97
CA ILE A 27 -5.11 -17.98 -4.81
C ILE A 27 -5.25 -19.21 -3.90
N ASP A 28 -4.34 -20.19 -4.02
CA ASP A 28 -4.37 -21.40 -3.20
C ASP A 28 -4.11 -21.08 -1.71
N GLU A 29 -3.18 -20.18 -1.40
CA GLU A 29 -2.95 -19.72 -0.03
C GLU A 29 -4.17 -18.96 0.52
N LEU A 30 -4.79 -18.13 -0.31
CA LEU A 30 -6.00 -17.39 0.03
C LEU A 30 -7.15 -18.35 0.36
N LEU A 31 -7.42 -19.31 -0.53
CA LEU A 31 -8.46 -20.32 -0.32
C LEU A 31 -8.17 -21.21 0.89
N SER A 32 -6.90 -21.58 1.09
CA SER A 32 -6.49 -22.39 2.25
C SER A 32 -6.73 -21.66 3.57
N ARG A 33 -6.47 -20.35 3.62
CA ARG A 33 -6.72 -19.51 4.80
C ARG A 33 -8.20 -19.27 5.09
N LEU A 34 -9.01 -19.26 4.04
CA LEU A 34 -10.46 -19.07 4.14
C LEU A 34 -11.24 -20.38 4.31
N ASN A 35 -10.55 -21.52 4.23
CA ASN A 35 -11.18 -22.83 4.26
C ASN A 35 -11.88 -23.09 5.61
N ASN A 36 -12.99 -23.83 5.56
CA ASN A 36 -13.87 -24.15 6.69
C ASN A 36 -14.50 -22.94 7.40
N GLY A 37 -14.40 -21.75 6.82
CA GLY A 37 -15.13 -20.58 7.25
C GLY A 37 -16.63 -20.69 6.97
N GLU A 38 -17.46 -20.32 7.94
CA GLU A 38 -18.91 -20.17 7.74
C GLU A 38 -19.32 -18.70 7.63
N LYS A 39 -18.51 -17.80 8.17
CA LYS A 39 -18.69 -16.35 8.14
C LYS A 39 -17.50 -15.70 7.46
N PHE A 40 -17.76 -14.65 6.67
CA PHE A 40 -16.74 -13.95 5.92
C PHE A 40 -16.97 -12.45 5.98
N THR A 41 -15.87 -11.71 6.13
CA THR A 41 -15.84 -10.26 5.97
C THR A 41 -14.70 -9.88 5.05
N LYS A 42 -14.96 -8.91 4.19
CA LYS A 42 -13.96 -8.26 3.36
C LYS A 42 -13.89 -6.79 3.75
N PHE A 43 -12.69 -6.31 4.09
CA PHE A 43 -12.39 -4.91 4.26
C PHE A 43 -11.63 -4.38 3.05
N ASP A 44 -12.14 -3.30 2.47
CA ASP A 44 -11.44 -2.52 1.45
C ASP A 44 -10.73 -1.33 2.11
N LEU A 45 -9.43 -1.19 1.86
CA LEU A 45 -8.64 -0.08 2.39
C LEU A 45 -8.77 1.13 1.46
N SER A 46 -9.68 2.04 1.81
CA SER A 46 -9.90 3.27 1.05
C SER A 46 -8.61 4.07 0.86
N HIS A 47 -8.34 4.50 -0.37
CA HIS A 47 -7.15 5.26 -0.74
C HIS A 47 -5.81 4.57 -0.41
N ALA A 48 -5.78 3.24 -0.30
CA ALA A 48 -4.63 2.37 0.00
C ALA A 48 -3.24 2.99 -0.22
N TYR A 49 -2.76 3.05 -1.48
CA TYR A 49 -1.40 3.51 -1.79
C TYR A 49 -1.17 4.96 -1.38
N LEU A 50 -2.19 5.82 -1.52
CA LEU A 50 -2.13 7.21 -1.09
C LEU A 50 -2.05 7.36 0.43
N GLN A 51 -2.08 6.29 1.23
CA GLN A 51 -1.77 6.35 2.65
C GLN A 51 -0.25 6.37 2.92
N ILE A 52 0.58 5.93 1.96
CA ILE A 52 2.03 5.79 2.14
C ILE A 52 2.75 7.11 1.78
N GLU A 53 3.43 7.72 2.75
CA GLU A 53 4.29 8.89 2.51
C GLU A 53 5.63 8.48 1.87
N LEU A 54 6.09 9.27 0.90
CA LEU A 54 7.33 9.05 0.17
C LEU A 54 8.48 9.87 0.77
N ASP A 55 9.70 9.36 0.71
CA ASP A 55 10.90 10.15 1.01
C ASP A 55 11.20 11.16 -0.12
N GLU A 56 11.99 12.20 0.16
CA GLU A 56 12.26 13.26 -0.83
C GLU A 56 12.92 12.73 -2.10
N GLN A 57 13.71 11.65 -2.02
CA GLN A 57 14.31 11.01 -3.18
C GLN A 57 13.22 10.36 -4.05
N SER A 58 12.32 9.56 -3.49
CA SER A 58 11.24 8.92 -4.23
C SER A 58 10.25 9.92 -4.81
N LYS A 59 9.96 11.02 -4.10
CA LYS A 59 9.10 12.12 -4.62
C LYS A 59 9.64 12.70 -5.93
N SER A 60 10.95 12.71 -6.13
CA SER A 60 11.56 13.20 -7.38
C SER A 60 11.36 12.27 -8.58
N LEU A 61 11.01 11.00 -8.33
CA LEU A 61 10.74 9.99 -9.36
C LEU A 61 9.28 9.97 -9.80
N VAL A 62 8.37 10.50 -8.98
CA VAL A 62 6.91 10.52 -9.23
C VAL A 62 6.42 11.92 -9.63
N VAL A 63 7.12 12.54 -10.58
CA VAL A 63 6.77 13.84 -11.13
C VAL A 63 5.76 13.68 -12.26
N ILE A 64 4.66 14.44 -12.19
CA ILE A 64 3.66 14.54 -13.25
C ILE A 64 3.76 15.88 -13.95
N ASN A 65 3.52 15.85 -15.26
CA ASN A 65 3.41 17.06 -16.07
C ASN A 65 1.93 17.43 -16.24
N THR A 66 1.59 18.68 -15.95
CA THR A 66 0.24 19.22 -16.12
C THR A 66 0.31 20.52 -16.94
N PRO A 67 -0.81 21.00 -17.52
CA PRO A 67 -0.85 22.32 -18.15
C PRO A 67 -0.45 23.48 -17.23
N LEU A 68 -0.50 23.28 -15.91
CA LEU A 68 -0.15 24.27 -14.89
C LEU A 68 1.32 24.19 -14.45
N GLY A 69 2.08 23.21 -14.96
CA GLY A 69 3.47 22.97 -14.61
C GLY A 69 3.73 21.56 -14.06
N LEU A 70 4.94 21.38 -13.53
CA LEU A 70 5.40 20.12 -12.95
C LEU A 70 4.98 20.01 -11.48
N PHE A 71 4.35 18.90 -11.13
CA PHE A 71 3.97 18.58 -9.76
C PHE A 71 4.58 17.23 -9.37
N ARG A 72 4.78 17.01 -8.07
CA ARG A 72 5.26 15.72 -7.53
C ARG A 72 4.28 15.22 -6.49
N TYR A 73 4.06 13.91 -6.47
CA TYR A 73 3.29 13.32 -5.39
C TYR A 73 4.10 13.34 -4.09
N ASN A 74 3.44 13.66 -2.97
CA ASN A 74 4.01 13.50 -1.63
C ASN A 74 3.82 12.08 -1.07
N ARG A 75 2.90 11.34 -1.66
CA ARG A 75 2.48 10.00 -1.26
C ARG A 75 2.52 9.07 -2.44
N MET A 76 2.56 7.77 -2.21
CA MET A 76 2.70 6.79 -3.26
C MET A 76 1.52 6.88 -4.25
N PRO A 77 1.76 7.25 -5.53
CA PRO A 77 0.71 7.26 -6.53
C PRO A 77 0.31 5.84 -6.92
N PHE A 78 -0.87 5.72 -7.51
CA PHE A 78 -1.24 4.50 -8.23
C PHE A 78 -0.35 4.32 -9.48
N ASP A 79 -0.34 3.09 -10.00
CA ASP A 79 0.33 2.71 -11.26
C ASP A 79 1.86 2.71 -11.27
N ILE A 80 2.52 2.77 -10.10
CA ILE A 80 3.96 2.47 -10.00
C ILE A 80 4.19 0.99 -9.70
N SER A 81 5.22 0.39 -10.30
CA SER A 81 5.50 -1.05 -10.17
C SER A 81 5.75 -1.50 -8.73
N ASN A 82 6.25 -0.60 -7.87
CA ASN A 82 6.60 -0.93 -6.48
C ASN A 82 5.39 -0.87 -5.53
N ALA A 83 4.30 -0.21 -5.93
CA ALA A 83 3.18 0.04 -5.03
C ALA A 83 2.54 -1.24 -4.46
N PRO A 84 2.23 -2.28 -5.27
CA PRO A 84 1.63 -3.49 -4.77
C PRO A 84 2.50 -4.22 -3.74
N ALA A 85 3.79 -4.39 -4.02
CA ALA A 85 4.72 -5.11 -3.15
C ALA A 85 4.89 -4.40 -1.79
N ILE A 86 5.12 -3.08 -1.83
CA ILE A 86 5.30 -2.28 -0.61
C ILE A 86 4.01 -2.28 0.21
N PHE A 87 2.86 -2.05 -0.43
CA PHE A 87 1.59 -2.02 0.27
C PHE A 87 1.25 -3.39 0.88
N GLN A 88 1.46 -4.48 0.14
CA GLN A 88 1.29 -5.85 0.63
C GLN A 88 2.17 -6.13 1.86
N LYS A 89 3.42 -5.66 1.85
CA LYS A 89 4.32 -5.77 3.01
C LYS A 89 3.78 -5.04 4.23
N ILE A 90 3.19 -3.86 4.04
CA ILE A 90 2.62 -3.06 5.13
C ILE A 90 1.37 -3.72 5.72
N ILE A 91 0.40 -4.10 4.89
CA ILE A 91 -0.84 -4.72 5.36
C ILE A 91 -0.61 -6.10 6.00
N ASN A 92 0.40 -6.85 5.54
CA ASN A 92 0.79 -8.11 6.17
C ASN A 92 1.23 -7.91 7.63
N GLN A 93 1.81 -6.76 7.98
CA GLN A 93 2.16 -6.45 9.37
C GLN A 93 0.91 -6.20 10.23
N VAL A 94 -0.16 -5.65 9.65
CA VAL A 94 -1.41 -5.41 10.39
C VAL A 94 -2.08 -6.72 10.80
N ILE A 95 -2.02 -7.75 9.95
CA ILE A 95 -2.66 -9.04 10.23
C ILE A 95 -1.71 -10.08 10.84
N VAL A 96 -0.46 -9.71 11.13
CA VAL A 96 0.54 -10.67 11.61
C VAL A 96 0.10 -11.31 12.94
N GLY A 97 0.07 -12.64 12.96
CA GLY A 97 -0.36 -13.41 14.14
C GLY A 97 -1.87 -13.54 14.32
N ILE A 98 -2.70 -12.96 13.44
CA ILE A 98 -4.16 -13.11 13.47
C ILE A 98 -4.55 -14.28 12.56
N SER A 99 -4.85 -15.42 13.19
CA SER A 99 -5.37 -16.59 12.47
C SER A 99 -6.74 -16.26 11.86
N ASN A 100 -7.09 -16.90 10.72
CA ASN A 100 -8.32 -16.63 9.95
C ASN A 100 -8.41 -15.25 9.29
N SER A 101 -7.27 -14.61 9.04
CA SER A 101 -7.20 -13.41 8.21
C SER A 101 -6.14 -13.57 7.12
N ILE A 102 -6.38 -12.94 5.97
CA ILE A 102 -5.39 -12.83 4.89
C ILE A 102 -5.53 -11.47 4.21
N ALA A 103 -4.39 -10.83 3.95
CA ALA A 103 -4.34 -9.56 3.26
C ALA A 103 -3.98 -9.81 1.80
N TYR A 104 -4.70 -9.19 0.89
CA TYR A 104 -4.55 -9.38 -0.54
C TYR A 104 -4.68 -8.02 -1.23
N LEU A 105 -3.55 -7.41 -1.58
CA LEU A 105 -3.47 -6.09 -2.19
C LEU A 105 -4.22 -5.03 -1.37
N GLY A 106 -5.30 -4.44 -1.89
CA GLY A 106 -6.09 -3.43 -1.19
C GLY A 106 -7.02 -3.98 -0.10
N ASP A 107 -7.13 -5.31 0.01
CA ASP A 107 -8.16 -5.97 0.78
C ASP A 107 -7.61 -6.74 1.99
N ILE A 108 -8.39 -6.76 3.08
CA ILE A 108 -8.21 -7.72 4.17
C ILE A 108 -9.44 -8.62 4.23
N LEU A 109 -9.21 -9.92 4.08
CA LEU A 109 -10.24 -10.95 4.16
C LEU A 109 -10.17 -11.61 5.52
N ILE A 110 -11.33 -11.79 6.15
CA ILE A 110 -11.50 -12.39 7.46
C ILE A 110 -12.52 -13.51 7.36
N THR A 111 -12.28 -14.59 8.09
CA THR A 111 -13.21 -15.70 8.23
C THR A 111 -13.34 -16.20 9.67
N GLY A 112 -14.34 -17.04 9.93
CA GLY A 112 -14.50 -17.77 11.18
C GLY A 112 -15.50 -18.91 11.00
N LYS A 113 -15.36 -19.99 11.79
CA LYS A 113 -16.26 -21.16 11.72
C LYS A 113 -17.63 -20.89 12.32
N ASN A 114 -17.71 -19.88 13.18
CA ASN A 114 -18.95 -19.40 13.78
C ASN A 114 -18.86 -17.88 13.99
N GLU A 115 -19.95 -17.29 14.46
CA GLU A 115 -20.06 -15.84 14.66
C GLU A 115 -19.09 -15.32 15.73
N GLU A 116 -18.89 -16.06 16.82
CA GLU A 116 -17.98 -15.65 17.90
C GLU A 116 -16.52 -15.57 17.43
N GLU A 117 -16.01 -16.63 16.78
CA GLU A 117 -14.64 -16.68 16.24
C GLU A 117 -14.42 -15.58 15.18
N HIS A 118 -15.43 -15.38 14.32
CA HIS A 118 -15.37 -14.34 13.29
C HIS A 118 -15.32 -12.93 13.92
N LEU A 119 -16.17 -12.64 14.91
CA LEU A 119 -16.19 -11.34 15.58
C LEU A 119 -14.92 -11.08 16.39
N GLN A 120 -14.34 -12.10 17.03
CA GLN A 120 -13.04 -11.98 17.70
C GLN A 120 -11.93 -11.61 16.72
N THR A 121 -11.88 -12.30 15.57
CA THR A 121 -10.89 -12.02 14.51
C THR A 121 -11.09 -10.60 13.95
N LEU A 122 -12.35 -10.22 13.72
CA LEU A 122 -12.75 -8.89 13.26
C LEU A 122 -12.27 -7.80 14.22
N GLU A 123 -12.51 -7.96 15.52
CA GLU A 123 -12.09 -7.02 16.55
C GLU A 123 -10.57 -6.89 16.60
N MET A 124 -9.83 -8.00 16.51
CA MET A 124 -8.36 -7.96 16.48
C MET A 124 -7.84 -7.18 15.27
N VAL A 125 -8.40 -7.41 14.08
CA VAL A 125 -7.99 -6.70 12.85
C VAL A 125 -8.35 -5.22 12.94
N LEU A 126 -9.55 -4.85 13.40
CA LEU A 126 -9.96 -3.45 13.54
C LEU A 126 -9.16 -2.71 14.60
N LYS A 127 -8.92 -3.34 15.75
CA LYS A 127 -8.07 -2.79 16.80
C LYS A 127 -6.67 -2.55 16.26
N ARG A 128 -6.10 -3.53 15.54
CA ARG A 128 -4.77 -3.39 14.97
C ARG A 128 -4.73 -2.35 13.85
N GLY A 129 -5.71 -2.32 12.95
CA GLY A 129 -5.79 -1.33 11.87
C GLY A 129 -6.01 0.11 12.35
N SER A 130 -6.55 0.30 13.56
CA SER A 130 -6.65 1.62 14.20
C SER A 130 -5.39 2.04 14.95
N THR A 131 -4.56 1.09 15.41
CA THR A 131 -3.28 1.37 16.09
C THR A 131 -2.06 1.33 15.18
N GLU A 132 -2.10 0.50 14.14
CA GLU A 132 -1.09 0.40 13.08
C GLU A 132 -1.37 1.49 12.02
N PRO A 133 -0.36 1.89 11.24
CA PRO A 133 -0.41 3.05 10.35
C PRO A 133 -1.21 2.83 9.05
N LEU A 134 -2.39 2.20 9.15
CA LEU A 134 -3.44 2.24 8.12
C LEU A 134 -4.45 3.36 8.40
N SER A 135 -4.39 4.00 9.57
CA SER A 135 -5.09 5.26 9.80
C SER A 135 -4.34 6.41 9.13
N ASN A 136 -5.08 7.29 8.45
CA ASN A 136 -4.62 8.32 7.51
C ASN A 136 -3.55 9.34 8.02
N PHE A 137 -2.99 9.19 9.22
CA PHE A 137 -2.25 10.25 9.91
C PHE A 137 -1.02 9.81 10.71
N ASP A 138 -0.61 8.54 10.70
CA ASP A 138 0.59 8.16 11.44
C ASP A 138 1.89 8.61 10.72
N ARG A 139 2.30 9.85 11.02
CA ARG A 139 3.56 10.47 10.58
C ARG A 139 4.79 9.94 11.34
N SER A 140 4.61 9.05 12.32
CA SER A 140 5.74 8.51 13.08
C SER A 140 6.56 7.50 12.28
N ARG A 141 5.99 6.95 11.20
CA ARG A 141 6.70 6.02 10.33
C ARG A 141 7.65 6.79 9.39
N PRO A 142 8.90 6.32 9.22
CA PRO A 142 9.79 6.91 8.24
C PRO A 142 9.15 6.82 6.84
N PRO A 143 9.27 7.88 6.02
CA PRO A 143 8.80 7.85 4.65
C PRO A 143 9.40 6.68 3.87
N VAL A 144 8.59 6.07 3.00
CA VAL A 144 9.03 4.92 2.21
C VAL A 144 9.93 5.39 1.07
N LYS A 145 11.01 4.64 0.87
CA LYS A 145 11.94 4.79 -0.24
C LYS A 145 11.72 3.70 -1.28
N PHE A 146 11.81 4.07 -2.55
CA PHE A 146 11.97 3.13 -3.67
C PHE A 146 12.75 3.73 -4.83
#